data_AF-A0A971J2U5-F1
#
_entry.id   AF-A0A971J2U5-F1
#
_cell.length_a   1.000
_cell.length_b   1.000
_cell.length_c   1.000
_cell.angle_alpha   90.00
_cell.angle_beta   90.00
_cell.angle_gamma   90.00
#
_symmetry.space_group_name_H-M   'P 1'
#
loop_
_entity.id
_entity.type
_entity.pdbx_description
1 polymer ?
#
loop_
_entity_poly.entity_id
_entity_poly.type
_entity_poly.pdbx_seq_one_letter_code
_entity_poly.pdbx_strand_id
1 'polypeptide(L)' 'MSAPKIPVKCSVENCFYNKNRFCHADALEVNAKGDGIAISSDGTCCTTFIEGIS' A
#
# COMPACT_ATOMS: atom_id res chain seq x y z
N MET A 1 21.52 -9.16 -4.29
CA MET A 1 21.27 -8.99 -2.84
C MET A 1 19.77 -8.87 -2.65
N SER A 2 19.16 -9.66 -1.78
CA SER A 2 17.75 -9.52 -1.40
C SER A 2 17.59 -8.30 -0.49
N ALA A 3 16.68 -7.39 -0.82
CA ALA A 3 16.36 -6.25 0.03
C ALA A 3 15.67 -6.72 1.33
N PRO A 4 15.80 -5.97 2.45
CA PRO A 4 15.11 -6.29 3.69
C PRO A 4 13.59 -6.23 3.52
N LYS A 5 12.86 -7.23 4.05
CA LYS A 5 11.40 -7.23 4.14
C LYS A 5 10.97 -6.59 5.45
N ILE A 6 10.18 -5.51 5.38
CA ILE A 6 9.72 -4.75 6.55
C ILE A 6 8.19 -4.88 6.67
N PRO A 7 7.63 -5.03 7.89
CA PRO A 7 6.18 -4.97 8.09
C PRO A 7 5.62 -3.59 7.72
N VAL A 8 4.59 -3.55 6.88
CA VAL A 8 3.92 -2.31 6.47
C VAL A 8 2.66 -2.12 7.30
N LYS A 9 2.57 -1.02 8.06
CA LYS A 9 1.33 -0.68 8.78
C LYS A 9 0.24 -0.31 7.78
N CYS A 10 -0.98 -0.78 8.02
CA CYS A 10 -2.14 -0.48 7.18
C CYS A 10 -3.34 -0.10 8.06
N SER A 11 -3.75 1.16 8.01
CA SER A 11 -4.93 1.65 8.72
C SER A 11 -6.21 1.57 7.87
N VAL A 12 -6.11 1.17 6.60
CA VAL A 12 -7.24 1.11 5.67
C VAL A 12 -8.07 -0.13 5.98
N GLU A 13 -9.24 0.05 6.58
CA GLU A 13 -10.05 -1.05 7.15
C GLU A 13 -10.62 -1.96 6.06
N ASN A 14 -10.93 -1.42 4.89
CA ASN A 14 -11.43 -2.18 3.73
C ASN A 14 -10.29 -2.68 2.82
N CYS A 15 -9.02 -2.62 3.23
CA CYS A 15 -7.95 -3.23 2.44
C CYS A 15 -7.99 -4.75 2.62
N PHE A 16 -8.14 -5.50 1.53
CA PHE A 16 -8.14 -6.97 1.51
C PHE A 16 -6.89 -7.57 2.19
N TYR A 17 -5.75 -6.88 2.09
CA TYR A 17 -4.49 -7.32 2.68
C TYR A 17 -4.29 -6.87 4.12
N ASN A 18 -5.21 -6.08 4.70
CA ASN A 18 -5.11 -5.65 6.08
C ASN A 18 -5.45 -6.81 7.03
N LYS A 19 -4.45 -7.23 7.81
CA LYS A 19 -4.62 -8.14 8.94
C LYS A 19 -4.02 -7.49 10.17
N ASN A 20 -4.85 -7.28 11.20
CA ASN A 20 -4.44 -6.68 12.46
C ASN A 20 -3.68 -5.35 12.33
N ARG A 21 -4.10 -4.46 11.41
CA ARG A 21 -3.48 -3.15 11.14
C ARG A 21 -2.12 -3.22 10.42
N PHE A 22 -1.82 -4.34 9.76
CA PHE A 22 -0.64 -4.51 8.91
C PHE A 22 -1.05 -5.02 7.53
N CYS A 23 -0.34 -4.58 6.48
CA CYS A 23 -0.52 -5.07 5.11
C CYS A 23 0.27 -6.37 4.92
N HIS A 24 -0.40 -7.40 4.44
CA HIS A 24 0.18 -8.73 4.15
C HIS A 24 0.30 -9.01 2.65
N ALA A 25 0.25 -7.98 1.80
CA ALA A 25 0.54 -8.15 0.38
C ALA A 25 1.98 -8.65 0.17
N ASP A 26 2.19 -9.49 -0.85
CA ASP A 26 3.52 -10.05 -1.14
C ASP A 26 4.51 -8.98 -1.59
N ALA A 27 4.01 -7.95 -2.27
CA ALA A 27 4.72 -6.75 -2.65
C ALA A 27 3.87 -5.52 -2.34
N LEU A 28 4.50 -4.37 -2.09
CA LEU A 28 3.84 -3.08 -1.97
C LEU A 28 4.32 -2.21 -3.13
N GLU A 29 3.40 -1.81 -3.99
CA GLU A 29 3.66 -0.87 -5.07
C GLU A 29 3.03 0.48 -4.72
N VAL A 30 3.86 1.52 -4.68
CA VAL A 30 3.46 2.89 -4.38
C VAL A 30 3.81 3.74 -5.59
N ASN A 31 2.79 4.35 -6.19
CA ASN A 31 2.92 5.17 -7.39
C ASN A 31 2.44 6.59 -7.12
N ALA A 32 2.84 7.53 -7.98
CA ALA A 32 2.24 8.86 -7.98
C ALA A 32 0.76 8.78 -8.41
N LYS A 33 -0.05 9.63 -7.80
CA LYS A 33 -1.45 9.81 -8.17
C LYS A 33 -1.52 10.78 -9.35
N GLY A 34 -2.05 10.33 -10.49
CA GLY A 34 -2.30 11.19 -11.65
C GLY A 34 -1.14 11.23 -12.64
N ASP A 35 -0.44 12.36 -12.73
CA ASP A 35 0.50 12.71 -13.80
C ASP A 35 1.89 12.03 -13.73
N GLY A 36 2.08 11.14 -12.76
CA GLY A 36 3.32 10.40 -12.58
C GLY A 36 4.35 11.09 -11.67
N ILE A 37 4.05 12.27 -11.10
CA ILE A 37 4.98 12.99 -10.22
C ILE A 37 4.32 13.27 -8.86
N ALA A 38 4.87 12.70 -7.79
CA ALA A 38 4.44 12.99 -6.43
C ALA A 38 5.33 14.06 -5.79
N ILE A 39 4.74 15.19 -5.40
CA ILE A 39 5.42 16.28 -4.66
C ILE A 39 5.06 16.30 -3.17
N SER A 40 4.14 15.43 -2.75
CA SER A 40 3.73 15.22 -1.36
C SER A 40 3.28 13.77 -1.15
N SER A 41 3.17 13.35 0.11
CA SER A 41 2.63 12.02 0.46
C SER A 41 1.20 11.82 -0.06
N ASP A 42 0.39 12.87 -0.07
CA ASP A 42 -0.99 12.83 -0.55
C ASP A 42 -1.08 12.62 -2.07
N GLY A 43 0.00 12.95 -2.78
CA GLY A 43 0.20 12.65 -4.19
C GLY A 43 0.67 11.22 -4.46
N THR A 44 0.68 10.33 -3.47
CA THR A 44 1.02 8.91 -3.64
C THR A 44 -0.21 8.02 -3.46
N CYS A 45 -0.25 6.89 -4.15
CA CYS A 45 -1.28 5.87 -3.99
C CYS A 45 -0.64 4.48 -3.97
N CYS A 46 -1.15 3.62 -3.09
CA CYS A 46 -0.82 2.19 -3.11
C CYS A 46 -1.63 1.52 -4.23
N THR A 47 -0.98 1.15 -5.33
CA THR A 47 -1.65 0.46 -6.45
C THR A 47 -1.90 -1.02 -6.16
N THR A 48 -1.26 -1.56 -5.13
CA THR A 48 -1.56 -2.91 -4.62
C THR A 48 -2.83 -2.95 -3.75
N PHE A 49 -3.52 -1.82 -3.55
CA PHE A 49 -4.78 -1.80 -2.81
C PHE A 49 -5.86 -2.60 -3.53
N ILE A 50 -6.49 -3.53 -2.81
CA ILE A 50 -7.67 -4.27 -3.26
C ILE A 50 -8.75 -4.06 -2.19
N GLU A 51 -9.94 -3.65 -2.61
CA GLU A 51 -11.10 -3.55 -1.71
C GLU A 51 -11.48 -4.95 -1.21
N GLY A 52 -11.55 -5.11 0.10
CA GLY A 52 -12.12 -6.29 0.73
C GLY A 52 -13.61 -6.39 0.42
N ILE A 53 -14.09 -7.61 0.24
CA ILE A 53 -15.52 -7.87 0.10
C ILE A 53 -16.15 -7.67 1.47
N SER A 54 -17.08 -6.71 1.57
CA SER A 54 -17.94 -6.48 2.74
C SER A 54 -19.05 -7.52 2.85
#